data_AF-A0A2M8L028-F1
#
_entry.id   AF-A0A2M8L028-F1
#
_cell.length_a   1.000
_cell.length_b   1.000
_cell.length_c   1.000
_cell.angle_alpha   90.00
_cell.angle_beta   90.00
_cell.angle_gamma   90.00
#
_symmetry.space_group_name_H-M   'P 1'
#
loop_
_entity.id
_entity.type
_entity.pdbx_description
1 polymer ?
#
loop_
_entity_poly.entity_id
_entity_poly.type
_entity_poly.pdbx_seq_one_letter_code
_entity_poly.pdbx_strand_id
1 'polypeptide(L)'
;MNCKFCNQPLGETANGAFVCPNCGNINYLNTLASSPVISQSIATAPSPKSYTALSSKSSSPKWKLIIGAVSVVVIIGLLAGELFYQTAQAKNYLKLAKNDIGLGKYAEADNLLSKADKYYALGGVKPEIKKTKVQNKNWTAYKGYLNEAKDLVVAGKLSEASSKLDRIGKDFPTYSQVTQLYRDISTKTEASRKIAAPPQPTTPSAPQSSAKAATPKTKTIVPSPNPAPPFTTSIHIRGDAACQSSTLEALQLLSQKAAVHYSTVVKYIGIIECVPSGSGIYAYESPTRYVVGDATRNGGTVWYAGTIAHDAGHSKLYNDYLASHPGQPVPNDVWIGESAEVSCLNAQYDALTKIGASQYQLDYVQNVINTQYYSIPYDQRWW
;
A
#
# COMPACT_ATOMS: atom_id res chain seq x y z
N MET A 1 12.70 33.32 -12.84
CA MET A 1 12.81 32.72 -11.50
C MET A 1 13.41 31.32 -11.64
N ASN A 2 14.24 30.87 -10.69
CA ASN A 2 14.82 29.52 -10.72
C ASN A 2 14.04 28.58 -9.79
N CYS A 3 13.92 27.32 -10.19
CA CYS A 3 13.32 26.27 -9.36
C CYS A 3 14.18 26.04 -8.11
N LYS A 4 13.58 26.12 -6.92
CA LYS A 4 14.32 25.90 -5.65
C LYS A 4 14.91 24.49 -5.51
N PHE A 5 14.35 23.50 -6.20
CA PHE A 5 14.75 22.10 -6.08
C PHE A 5 15.94 21.72 -6.96
N CYS A 6 16.06 22.34 -8.13
CA CYS A 6 17.05 21.95 -9.14
C CYS A 6 17.84 23.13 -9.72
N ASN A 7 17.60 24.34 -9.19
CA ASN A 7 18.22 25.62 -9.56
C ASN A 7 18.19 25.99 -11.07
N GLN A 8 17.35 25.31 -11.85
CA GLN A 8 17.13 25.60 -13.27
C GLN A 8 16.08 26.71 -13.47
N PRO A 9 16.14 27.47 -14.57
CA PRO A 9 15.12 28.47 -14.91
C PRO A 9 13.72 27.85 -15.05
N LEU A 10 12.70 28.54 -14.56
CA LEU A 10 11.30 28.15 -14.78
C LEU A 10 10.83 28.64 -16.16
N GLY A 11 10.08 27.79 -16.87
CA GLY A 11 9.38 28.16 -18.11
C GLY A 11 7.94 28.57 -17.82
N GLU A 12 7.44 29.59 -18.52
CA GLU A 12 6.05 30.04 -18.41
C GLU A 12 5.17 29.27 -19.40
N THR A 13 4.05 28.73 -18.92
CA THR A 13 3.07 28.02 -19.74
C THR A 13 2.06 28.98 -20.36
N ALA A 14 1.29 28.50 -21.34
CA ALA A 14 0.28 29.31 -22.04
C ALA A 14 -0.84 29.86 -21.12
N ASN A 15 -0.99 29.33 -19.91
CA ASN A 15 -1.91 29.82 -18.88
C ASN A 15 -1.24 30.64 -17.76
N GLY A 16 0.02 31.09 -17.96
CA GLY A 16 0.74 31.95 -17.03
C GLY A 16 1.29 31.24 -15.79
N ALA A 17 1.36 29.91 -15.80
CA ALA A 17 1.98 29.14 -14.71
C ALA A 17 3.48 28.93 -14.99
N PHE A 18 4.31 28.99 -13.95
CA PHE A 18 5.73 28.69 -14.08
C PHE A 18 6.01 27.23 -13.73
N VAL A 19 6.51 26.47 -14.70
CA VAL A 19 6.81 25.04 -14.55
C VAL A 19 8.30 24.80 -14.78
N CYS A 20 8.89 23.94 -13.95
CA CYS A 20 10.26 23.49 -14.17
C CYS A 20 10.25 22.25 -15.08
N PRO A 21 10.84 22.32 -16.29
CA PRO A 21 10.75 21.24 -17.27
C PRO A 21 11.39 19.91 -16.81
N ASN A 22 12.37 19.97 -15.90
CA ASN A 22 13.04 18.77 -15.37
C ASN A 22 12.41 18.21 -14.08
N CYS A 23 11.60 19.02 -13.39
CA CYS A 23 11.24 18.75 -12.00
C CYS A 23 9.71 18.52 -11.83
N GLY A 24 8.93 18.57 -12.93
CA GLY A 24 7.54 18.09 -13.04
C GLY A 24 6.48 18.78 -12.16
N ASN A 25 6.88 19.67 -11.27
CA ASN A 25 6.01 20.29 -10.27
C ASN A 25 5.63 21.73 -10.63
N ILE A 26 4.36 22.04 -10.38
CA ILE A 26 3.77 23.39 -10.47
C ILE A 26 3.93 24.06 -9.09
N ASN A 27 4.64 25.18 -9.03
CA ASN A 27 4.67 26.02 -7.82
C ASN A 27 3.29 26.70 -7.67
N TYR A 28 2.48 26.30 -6.69
CA TYR A 28 1.31 27.08 -6.28
C TYR A 28 1.79 28.28 -5.45
N LEU A 29 1.79 29.47 -6.07
CA LEU A 29 1.84 30.71 -5.31
C LEU A 29 0.43 31.02 -4.79
N ASN A 30 0.26 30.91 -3.48
CA ASN A 30 -0.85 31.53 -2.76
C ASN A 30 -0.74 33.05 -2.87
N THR A 31 -1.68 33.69 -3.57
CA THR A 31 -1.93 35.12 -3.40
C THR A 31 -3.43 35.38 -3.40
N LEU A 32 -3.92 35.78 -2.22
CA LEU A 32 -5.22 36.38 -1.99
C LEU A 32 -5.35 37.68 -2.79
N ALA A 33 -6.32 37.75 -3.71
CA ALA A 33 -6.93 38.99 -4.14
C ALA A 33 -8.32 38.73 -4.74
N SER A 34 -9.27 39.55 -4.33
CA SER A 34 -10.71 39.42 -4.48
C SER A 34 -11.22 39.94 -5.84
N SER A 35 -12.24 39.23 -6.37
CA SER A 35 -13.34 39.72 -7.26
C SER A 35 -13.04 40.03 -8.74
N PRO A 36 -14.06 40.11 -9.64
CA PRO A 36 -15.46 39.65 -9.56
C PRO A 36 -15.90 38.70 -10.72
N VAL A 37 -17.11 38.18 -10.54
CA VAL A 37 -17.93 37.35 -11.43
C VAL A 37 -18.03 37.92 -12.85
N ILE A 38 -17.71 37.11 -13.86
CA ILE A 38 -18.14 37.30 -15.25
C ILE A 38 -18.92 36.06 -15.68
N SER A 39 -20.24 36.23 -15.83
CA SER A 39 -21.11 35.27 -16.52
C SER A 39 -20.78 35.27 -18.01
N GLN A 40 -20.47 34.09 -18.57
CA GLN A 40 -20.53 33.88 -20.01
C GLN A 40 -21.51 32.75 -20.36
N SER A 41 -22.44 33.14 -21.22
CA SER A 41 -23.50 32.40 -21.88
C SER A 41 -22.98 31.23 -22.71
N ILE A 42 -23.63 30.07 -22.56
CA ILE A 42 -23.43 28.89 -23.41
C ILE A 42 -24.08 29.16 -24.77
N ALA A 43 -23.26 29.28 -25.82
CA ALA A 43 -23.72 29.24 -27.21
C ALA A 43 -23.88 27.78 -27.66
N THR A 44 -25.04 27.48 -28.23
CA THR A 44 -25.42 26.20 -28.82
C THR A 44 -24.65 25.92 -30.12
N ALA A 45 -24.18 24.69 -30.28
CA ALA A 45 -23.53 24.20 -31.49
C ALA A 45 -24.52 24.09 -32.68
N PRO A 46 -24.12 24.41 -33.92
CA PRO A 46 -24.97 24.22 -35.09
C PRO A 46 -25.04 22.74 -35.53
N SER A 47 -26.21 22.35 -36.05
CA SER A 47 -26.49 21.02 -36.57
C SER A 47 -25.72 20.72 -37.88
N PRO A 48 -25.49 19.44 -38.21
CA PRO A 48 -24.77 19.08 -39.43
C PRO A 48 -25.63 19.31 -40.67
N LYS A 49 -25.08 20.06 -41.64
CA LYS A 49 -25.63 20.23 -42.98
C LYS A 49 -25.61 18.89 -43.73
N SER A 50 -26.74 18.57 -44.34
CA SER A 50 -26.95 17.51 -45.31
C SER A 50 -26.11 17.74 -46.57
N TYR A 51 -25.37 16.71 -46.99
CA TYR A 51 -24.68 16.69 -48.28
C TYR A 51 -25.61 16.11 -49.35
N THR A 52 -25.87 16.92 -50.38
CA THR A 52 -26.60 16.56 -51.59
C THR A 52 -25.74 15.66 -52.49
N ALA A 53 -26.34 14.58 -52.99
CA ALA A 53 -25.72 13.64 -53.91
C ALA A 53 -25.50 14.26 -55.30
N LEU A 54 -24.26 14.25 -55.78
CA LEU A 54 -23.92 14.48 -57.18
C LEU A 54 -23.80 13.13 -57.90
N SER A 55 -24.82 12.84 -58.70
CA SER A 55 -24.85 11.73 -59.67
C SER A 55 -23.99 12.10 -60.87
N SER A 56 -22.86 11.39 -61.07
CA SER A 56 -22.20 11.32 -62.37
C SER A 56 -22.24 9.88 -62.90
N LYS A 57 -22.92 9.70 -64.03
CA LYS A 57 -22.88 8.49 -64.84
C LYS A 57 -21.52 8.43 -65.52
N SER A 58 -20.70 7.44 -65.18
CA SER A 58 -19.51 7.08 -65.94
C SER A 58 -19.51 5.59 -66.22
N SER A 59 -19.55 5.27 -67.50
CA SER A 59 -19.55 3.94 -68.09
C SER A 59 -18.12 3.45 -68.30
N SER A 60 -17.65 2.50 -67.48
CA SER A 60 -16.66 1.49 -67.88
C SER A 60 -16.70 0.29 -66.92
N PRO A 61 -16.74 -0.96 -67.42
CA PRO A 61 -16.73 -2.14 -66.58
C PRO A 61 -15.31 -2.71 -66.49
N LYS A 62 -14.70 -2.70 -65.30
CA LYS A 62 -13.67 -3.67 -64.82
C LYS A 62 -12.94 -3.27 -63.52
N TRP A 63 -13.20 -2.10 -62.93
CA TRP A 63 -12.55 -1.67 -61.67
C TRP A 63 -13.39 -1.83 -60.39
N LYS A 64 -14.61 -2.38 -60.48
CA LYS A 64 -15.54 -2.47 -59.32
C LYS A 64 -15.23 -3.57 -58.30
N LEU A 65 -14.26 -4.47 -58.54
CA LEU A 65 -13.93 -5.54 -57.59
C LEU A 65 -12.82 -5.20 -56.58
N ILE A 66 -11.98 -4.19 -56.83
CA ILE A 66 -10.82 -3.90 -55.97
C ILE A 66 -11.14 -2.87 -54.86
N ILE A 67 -12.09 -1.95 -55.09
CA ILE A 67 -12.49 -0.93 -54.09
C ILE A 67 -13.31 -1.52 -52.94
N GLY A 68 -13.99 -2.65 -53.18
CA GLY A 68 -14.74 -3.38 -52.14
C GLY A 68 -13.84 -4.03 -51.09
N ALA A 69 -12.70 -4.59 -51.50
CA ALA A 69 -11.79 -5.31 -50.58
C ALA A 69 -11.01 -4.38 -49.65
N VAL A 70 -10.56 -3.21 -50.15
CA VAL A 70 -9.82 -2.24 -49.31
C VAL A 70 -10.73 -1.62 -48.23
N SER A 71 -12.00 -1.34 -48.57
CA SER A 71 -12.97 -0.79 -47.61
C SER A 71 -13.29 -1.77 -46.47
N VAL A 72 -13.36 -3.07 -46.75
CA VAL A 72 -13.64 -4.11 -45.72
C VAL A 72 -12.46 -4.27 -44.76
N VAL A 73 -11.21 -4.22 -45.24
CA VAL A 73 -10.01 -4.34 -44.38
C VAL A 73 -9.86 -3.13 -43.45
N VAL A 74 -10.14 -1.91 -43.92
CA VAL A 74 -10.08 -0.70 -43.08
C VAL A 74 -11.16 -0.70 -42.00
N ILE A 75 -12.38 -1.16 -42.32
CA ILE A 75 -13.47 -1.28 -41.33
C ILE A 75 -13.15 -2.35 -40.27
N ILE A 76 -12.57 -3.48 -40.66
CA ILE A 76 -12.15 -4.53 -39.71
C ILE A 76 -11.04 -4.03 -38.77
N GLY A 77 -10.06 -3.25 -39.29
CA GLY A 77 -8.99 -2.67 -38.48
C GLY A 77 -9.48 -1.66 -37.43
N LEU A 78 -10.41 -0.77 -37.81
CA LEU A 78 -10.99 0.21 -36.89
C LEU A 78 -11.83 -0.44 -35.77
N LEU A 79 -12.58 -1.49 -36.10
CA LEU A 79 -13.34 -2.25 -35.11
C LEU A 79 -12.42 -3.01 -34.14
N ALA A 80 -11.29 -3.55 -34.60
CA ALA A 80 -10.33 -4.22 -33.74
C ALA A 80 -9.69 -3.26 -32.72
N GLY A 81 -9.28 -2.05 -33.14
CA GLY A 81 -8.68 -1.05 -32.26
C GLY A 81 -9.59 -0.64 -31.10
N GLU A 82 -10.87 -0.38 -31.40
CA GLU A 82 -11.87 -0.01 -30.38
C GLU A 82 -12.07 -1.15 -29.36
N LEU A 83 -12.08 -2.40 -29.82
CA LEU A 83 -12.24 -3.57 -28.95
C LEU A 83 -11.05 -3.78 -28.00
N PHE A 84 -9.83 -3.53 -28.48
CA PHE A 84 -8.64 -3.56 -27.63
C PHE A 84 -8.67 -2.46 -26.57
N TYR A 85 -9.06 -1.24 -26.96
CA TYR A 85 -9.18 -0.11 -26.05
C TYR A 85 -10.20 -0.38 -24.93
N GLN A 86 -11.40 -0.84 -25.28
CA GLN A 86 -12.44 -1.17 -24.32
C GLN A 86 -12.01 -2.30 -23.35
N THR A 87 -11.33 -3.33 -23.86
CA THR A 87 -10.79 -4.41 -23.02
C THR A 87 -9.73 -3.91 -22.05
N ALA A 88 -8.82 -3.02 -22.49
CA ALA A 88 -7.81 -2.42 -21.63
C ALA A 88 -8.44 -1.57 -20.51
N GLN A 89 -9.46 -0.76 -20.85
CA GLN A 89 -10.21 0.02 -19.88
C GLN A 89 -10.91 -0.86 -18.84
N ALA A 90 -11.58 -1.93 -19.27
CA ALA A 90 -12.24 -2.87 -18.35
C ALA A 90 -11.23 -3.52 -17.38
N LYS A 91 -10.04 -3.91 -17.85
CA LYS A 91 -8.97 -4.45 -17.00
C LYS A 91 -8.46 -3.42 -15.99
N ASN A 92 -8.31 -2.16 -16.40
CA ASN A 92 -7.87 -1.10 -15.51
C ASN A 92 -8.89 -0.85 -14.39
N TYR A 93 -10.18 -0.71 -14.72
CA TYR A 93 -11.23 -0.56 -13.71
C TYR A 93 -11.32 -1.75 -12.75
N LEU A 94 -11.18 -2.98 -13.26
CA LEU A 94 -11.15 -4.18 -12.41
C LEU A 94 -9.96 -4.16 -11.45
N LYS A 95 -8.77 -3.74 -11.90
CA LYS A 95 -7.57 -3.60 -11.07
C LYS A 95 -7.81 -2.58 -9.93
N LEU A 96 -8.33 -1.40 -10.27
CA LEU A 96 -8.65 -0.37 -9.28
C LEU A 96 -9.70 -0.84 -8.27
N ALA A 97 -10.74 -1.56 -8.72
CA ALA A 97 -11.76 -2.08 -7.83
C ALA A 97 -11.19 -3.08 -6.80
N LYS A 98 -10.29 -3.97 -7.23
CA LYS A 98 -9.59 -4.90 -6.33
C LYS A 98 -8.73 -4.19 -5.29
N ASN A 99 -8.12 -3.07 -5.69
CA ASN A 99 -7.36 -2.23 -4.78
C ASN A 99 -8.25 -1.60 -3.71
N ASP A 100 -9.36 -0.97 -4.11
CA ASP A 100 -10.32 -0.35 -3.19
C ASP A 100 -10.95 -1.36 -2.24
N ILE A 101 -11.22 -2.58 -2.72
CA ILE A 101 -11.59 -3.73 -1.91
C ILE A 101 -10.57 -4.01 -0.79
N GLY A 102 -9.27 -4.04 -1.11
CA GLY A 102 -8.20 -4.30 -0.15
C GLY A 102 -8.12 -3.21 0.92
N LEU A 103 -8.54 -1.99 0.56
CA LEU A 103 -8.63 -0.83 1.44
C LEU A 103 -9.97 -0.72 2.18
N GLY A 104 -10.91 -1.66 1.98
CA GLY A 104 -12.23 -1.62 2.59
C GLY A 104 -13.18 -0.54 2.04
N LYS A 105 -12.87 0.03 0.88
CA LYS A 105 -13.64 1.03 0.12
C LYS A 105 -14.64 0.35 -0.83
N TYR A 106 -15.58 -0.39 -0.25
CA TYR A 106 -16.43 -1.30 -1.03
C TYR A 106 -17.45 -0.57 -1.94
N ALA A 107 -17.86 0.65 -1.60
CA ALA A 107 -18.78 1.43 -2.43
C ALA A 107 -18.07 1.98 -3.68
N GLU A 108 -16.83 2.45 -3.51
CA GLU A 108 -15.95 2.90 -4.58
C GLU A 108 -15.60 1.74 -5.52
N ALA A 109 -15.27 0.58 -4.94
CA ALA A 109 -15.04 -0.65 -5.70
C ALA A 109 -16.27 -1.07 -6.52
N ASP A 110 -17.49 -0.93 -5.98
CA ASP A 110 -18.73 -1.26 -6.71
C ASP A 110 -18.98 -0.34 -7.91
N ASN A 111 -18.69 0.96 -7.75
CA ASN A 111 -18.73 1.92 -8.85
C ASN A 111 -17.71 1.56 -9.95
N LEU A 112 -16.47 1.23 -9.57
CA LEU A 112 -15.44 0.81 -10.51
C LEU A 112 -15.80 -0.50 -11.24
N LEU A 113 -16.37 -1.48 -10.53
CA LEU A 113 -16.85 -2.73 -11.15
C LEU A 113 -18.02 -2.47 -12.10
N SER A 114 -18.88 -1.50 -11.80
CA SER A 114 -19.95 -1.06 -12.68
C SER A 114 -19.42 -0.38 -13.94
N LYS A 115 -18.33 0.41 -13.83
CA LYS A 115 -17.62 0.95 -15.00
C LYS A 115 -16.97 -0.17 -15.82
N ALA A 116 -16.26 -1.09 -15.19
CA ALA A 116 -15.61 -2.23 -15.85
C ALA A 116 -16.60 -3.05 -16.70
N ASP A 117 -17.81 -3.28 -16.16
CA ASP A 117 -18.88 -4.04 -16.83
C ASP A 117 -19.44 -3.32 -18.08
N LYS A 118 -19.38 -1.98 -18.12
CA LYS A 118 -19.83 -1.18 -19.29
C LYS A 118 -18.87 -1.27 -20.48
N TYR A 119 -17.56 -1.40 -20.24
CA TYR A 119 -16.54 -1.47 -21.30
C TYR A 119 -16.31 -2.89 -21.84
N TYR A 120 -17.17 -3.85 -21.47
CA TYR A 120 -16.81 -5.26 -21.54
C TYR A 120 -17.14 -5.97 -22.87
N ALA A 121 -17.66 -5.30 -23.91
CA ALA A 121 -18.44 -5.96 -24.96
C ALA A 121 -17.92 -7.33 -25.51
N LEU A 122 -16.61 -7.63 -25.60
CA LEU A 122 -16.14 -8.85 -26.29
C LEU A 122 -14.91 -9.62 -25.71
N GLY A 123 -14.40 -9.41 -24.48
CA GLY A 123 -13.11 -10.03 -24.12
C GLY A 123 -12.94 -10.58 -22.70
N GLY A 124 -12.92 -11.91 -22.52
CA GLY A 124 -12.29 -12.74 -21.45
C GLY A 124 -12.46 -12.43 -19.94
N VAL A 125 -12.66 -11.17 -19.56
CA VAL A 125 -12.59 -10.60 -18.20
C VAL A 125 -13.96 -10.63 -17.48
N LYS A 126 -15.07 -10.97 -18.16
CA LYS A 126 -16.43 -11.05 -17.56
C LYS A 126 -16.48 -11.95 -16.33
N PRO A 127 -15.94 -13.18 -16.41
CA PRO A 127 -16.01 -14.11 -15.29
C PRO A 127 -15.34 -13.50 -14.06
N GLU A 128 -14.25 -12.77 -14.26
CA GLU A 128 -13.48 -12.13 -13.20
C GLU A 128 -14.21 -10.90 -12.62
N ILE A 129 -14.81 -10.05 -13.45
CA ILE A 129 -15.66 -8.93 -12.99
C ILE A 129 -16.83 -9.46 -12.18
N LYS A 130 -17.54 -10.49 -12.69
CA LYS A 130 -18.67 -11.12 -11.99
C LYS A 130 -18.26 -11.71 -10.65
N LYS A 131 -17.16 -12.46 -10.62
CA LYS A 131 -16.59 -13.04 -9.39
C LYS A 131 -16.27 -11.93 -8.39
N THR A 132 -15.60 -10.86 -8.84
CA THR A 132 -15.21 -9.73 -7.98
C THR A 132 -16.42 -8.95 -7.46
N LYS A 133 -17.48 -8.77 -8.26
CA LYS A 133 -18.75 -8.16 -7.80
C LYS A 133 -19.41 -8.97 -6.70
N VAL A 134 -19.49 -10.29 -6.84
CA VAL A 134 -20.04 -11.18 -5.80
C VAL A 134 -19.20 -11.07 -4.53
N GLN A 135 -17.88 -11.09 -4.65
CA GLN A 135 -16.96 -10.97 -3.52
C GLN A 135 -17.11 -9.62 -2.80
N ASN A 136 -17.14 -8.51 -3.54
CA ASN A 136 -17.34 -7.17 -3.00
C ASN A 136 -18.67 -7.04 -2.24
N LYS A 137 -19.75 -7.63 -2.77
CA LYS A 137 -21.05 -7.67 -2.11
C LYS A 137 -20.99 -8.41 -0.77
N ASN A 138 -20.33 -9.57 -0.74
CA ASN A 138 -20.15 -10.34 0.50
C ASN A 138 -19.35 -9.54 1.53
N TRP A 139 -18.26 -8.91 1.11
CA TRP A 139 -17.42 -8.10 2.00
C TRP A 139 -18.12 -6.84 2.53
N THR A 140 -18.99 -6.23 1.72
CA THR A 140 -19.86 -5.14 2.19
C THR A 140 -20.77 -5.63 3.33
N ALA A 141 -21.38 -6.81 3.19
CA ALA A 141 -22.20 -7.40 4.25
C ALA A 141 -21.36 -7.73 5.51
N TYR A 142 -20.16 -8.29 5.32
CA TYR A 142 -19.24 -8.58 6.44
C TYR A 142 -18.79 -7.32 7.19
N LYS A 143 -18.55 -6.21 6.48
CA LYS A 143 -18.29 -4.91 7.11
C LYS A 143 -19.46 -4.46 7.98
N GLY A 144 -20.68 -4.66 7.52
CA GLY A 144 -21.90 -4.42 8.30
C GLY A 144 -21.91 -5.22 9.61
N TYR A 145 -21.70 -6.55 9.52
CA TYR A 145 -21.63 -7.40 10.71
C TYR A 145 -20.51 -7.00 11.67
N LEU A 146 -19.34 -6.60 11.16
CA LEU A 146 -18.23 -6.15 11.99
C LEU A 146 -18.59 -4.86 12.75
N ASN A 147 -19.23 -3.90 12.08
CA ASN A 147 -19.66 -2.66 12.73
C ASN A 147 -20.73 -2.92 13.79
N GLU A 148 -21.75 -3.72 13.47
CA GLU A 148 -22.78 -4.12 14.43
C GLU A 148 -22.17 -4.84 15.65
N ALA A 149 -21.19 -5.73 15.43
CA ALA A 149 -20.48 -6.39 16.52
C ALA A 149 -19.74 -5.39 17.41
N LYS A 150 -19.07 -4.38 16.83
CA LYS A 150 -18.39 -3.33 17.60
C LYS A 150 -19.38 -2.57 18.49
N ASP A 151 -20.53 -2.19 17.94
CA ASP A 151 -21.58 -1.48 18.69
C ASP A 151 -22.14 -2.35 19.83
N LEU A 152 -22.34 -3.64 19.59
CA LEU A 152 -22.80 -4.61 20.61
C LEU A 152 -21.77 -4.80 21.73
N VAL A 153 -20.47 -4.80 21.41
CA VAL A 153 -19.39 -4.84 22.43
C VAL A 153 -19.42 -3.60 23.31
N VAL A 154 -19.63 -2.41 22.73
CA VAL A 154 -19.78 -1.16 23.48
C VAL A 154 -21.02 -1.21 24.39
N ALA A 155 -22.13 -1.77 23.89
CA ALA A 155 -23.36 -1.95 24.66
C ALA A 155 -23.30 -3.09 25.71
N GLY A 156 -22.17 -3.79 25.84
CA GLY A 156 -22.01 -4.92 26.77
C GLY A 156 -22.74 -6.20 26.36
N LYS A 157 -23.30 -6.25 25.14
CA LYS A 157 -24.03 -7.40 24.58
C LYS A 157 -23.08 -8.40 23.92
N LEU A 158 -22.19 -8.98 24.72
CA LEU A 158 -21.03 -9.75 24.26
C LEU A 158 -21.41 -11.02 23.45
N SER A 159 -22.47 -11.73 23.85
CA SER A 159 -22.93 -12.93 23.13
C SER A 159 -23.52 -12.60 21.76
N GLU A 160 -24.29 -11.50 21.66
CA GLU A 160 -24.84 -11.04 20.38
C GLU A 160 -23.71 -10.58 19.45
N ALA A 161 -22.71 -9.87 19.98
CA ALA A 161 -21.54 -9.45 19.23
C ALA A 161 -20.78 -10.65 18.64
N SER A 162 -20.53 -11.69 19.43
CA SER A 162 -19.88 -12.92 18.96
C SER A 162 -20.66 -13.56 17.80
N SER A 163 -21.99 -13.64 17.91
CA SER A 163 -22.83 -14.22 16.85
C SER A 163 -22.78 -13.42 15.54
N LYS A 164 -22.59 -12.09 15.59
CA LYS A 164 -22.37 -11.28 14.39
C LYS A 164 -21.03 -11.59 13.73
N LEU A 165 -19.98 -11.77 14.53
CA LEU A 165 -18.66 -12.11 14.03
C LEU A 165 -18.61 -13.50 13.39
N ASP A 166 -19.38 -14.47 13.89
CA ASP A 166 -19.44 -15.83 13.34
C ASP A 166 -19.95 -15.87 11.88
N ARG A 167 -20.63 -14.81 11.43
CA ARG A 167 -21.14 -14.68 10.06
C ARG A 167 -20.08 -14.18 9.08
N ILE A 168 -18.91 -13.74 9.56
CA ILE A 168 -17.85 -13.17 8.74
C ILE A 168 -16.88 -14.26 8.28
N GLY A 169 -16.71 -14.37 6.97
CA GLY A 169 -15.75 -15.30 6.36
C GLY A 169 -14.30 -14.97 6.70
N LYS A 170 -13.46 -16.00 6.85
CA LYS A 170 -12.01 -15.86 7.16
C LYS A 170 -11.21 -15.18 6.05
N ASP A 171 -11.74 -15.20 4.82
CA ASP A 171 -11.20 -14.55 3.63
C ASP A 171 -11.52 -13.04 3.56
N PHE A 172 -12.20 -12.49 4.57
CA PHE A 172 -12.49 -11.07 4.65
C PHE A 172 -11.19 -10.25 4.80
N PRO A 173 -10.95 -9.20 3.99
CA PRO A 173 -9.69 -8.45 4.00
C PRO A 173 -9.30 -7.87 5.37
N THR A 174 -10.27 -7.59 6.24
CA THR A 174 -10.05 -7.05 7.58
C THR A 174 -10.32 -8.07 8.70
N TYR A 175 -10.17 -9.37 8.42
CA TYR A 175 -10.41 -10.44 9.39
C TYR A 175 -9.51 -10.37 10.65
N SER A 176 -8.37 -9.68 10.58
CA SER A 176 -7.55 -9.37 11.76
C SER A 176 -8.33 -8.56 12.80
N GLN A 177 -9.17 -7.61 12.37
CA GLN A 177 -10.03 -6.82 13.25
C GLN A 177 -11.12 -7.69 13.91
N VAL A 178 -11.65 -8.67 13.16
CA VAL A 178 -12.60 -9.67 13.69
C VAL A 178 -11.93 -10.47 14.82
N THR A 179 -10.71 -10.94 14.59
CA THR A 179 -9.93 -11.71 15.57
C THR A 179 -9.63 -10.88 16.82
N GLN A 180 -9.28 -9.60 16.65
CA GLN A 180 -9.08 -8.70 17.77
C GLN A 180 -10.36 -8.52 18.58
N LEU A 181 -11.51 -8.32 17.92
CA LEU A 181 -12.77 -8.12 18.61
C LEU A 181 -13.22 -9.38 19.38
N TYR A 182 -12.96 -10.59 18.87
CA TYR A 182 -13.16 -11.83 19.64
C TYR A 182 -12.31 -11.86 20.92
N ARG A 183 -11.05 -11.42 20.88
CA ARG A 183 -10.20 -11.35 22.09
C ARG A 183 -10.76 -10.36 23.10
N ASP A 184 -11.24 -9.21 22.63
CA ASP A 184 -11.86 -8.21 23.49
C ASP A 184 -13.13 -8.74 24.15
N ILE A 185 -13.98 -9.44 23.39
CA ILE A 185 -15.18 -10.13 23.88
C ILE A 185 -14.81 -11.16 24.96
N SER A 186 -13.79 -11.99 24.73
CA SER A 186 -13.31 -13.00 25.70
C SER A 186 -12.87 -12.34 27.00
N THR A 187 -12.02 -11.31 26.89
CA THR A 187 -11.47 -10.57 28.04
C THR A 187 -12.59 -9.91 28.86
N LYS A 188 -13.55 -9.25 28.20
CA LYS A 188 -14.70 -8.64 28.88
C LYS A 188 -15.61 -9.69 29.53
N THR A 189 -15.79 -10.84 28.89
CA THR A 189 -16.59 -11.95 29.45
C THR A 189 -15.96 -12.51 30.73
N GLU A 190 -14.64 -12.72 30.72
CA GLU A 190 -13.90 -13.15 31.90
C GLU A 190 -13.96 -12.13 33.04
N ALA A 191 -13.83 -10.84 32.72
CA ALA A 191 -13.95 -9.76 33.70
C ALA A 191 -15.35 -9.76 34.35
N SER A 192 -16.42 -9.86 33.56
CA SER A 192 -17.79 -9.94 34.08
C SER A 192 -18.02 -11.17 34.96
N ARG A 193 -17.43 -12.33 34.61
CA ARG A 193 -17.51 -13.54 35.44
C ARG A 193 -16.81 -13.38 36.80
N LYS A 194 -15.66 -12.70 36.84
CA LYS A 194 -14.95 -12.43 38.11
C LYS A 194 -15.74 -11.53 39.04
N ILE A 195 -16.51 -10.58 38.50
CA ILE A 195 -17.37 -9.69 39.30
C ILE A 195 -18.63 -10.42 39.79
N ALA A 196 -19.20 -11.31 38.97
CA ALA A 196 -20.42 -12.05 39.30
C ALA A 196 -20.18 -13.26 40.22
N ALA A 197 -18.92 -13.67 40.44
CA ALA A 197 -18.61 -14.75 41.37
C ALA A 197 -19.00 -14.30 42.79
N PRO A 198 -19.83 -15.07 43.53
CA PRO A 198 -20.12 -14.79 44.93
C PRO A 198 -18.81 -14.65 45.70
N PRO A 199 -18.70 -13.70 46.66
CA PRO A 199 -17.50 -13.62 47.50
C PRO A 199 -17.27 -15.00 48.09
N GLN A 200 -16.11 -15.59 47.78
CA GLN A 200 -15.74 -16.88 48.35
C GLN A 200 -15.87 -16.75 49.86
N PRO A 201 -16.60 -17.66 50.54
CA PRO A 201 -16.70 -17.63 51.98
C PRO A 201 -15.28 -17.67 52.54
N THR A 202 -14.87 -16.56 53.16
CA THR A 202 -13.61 -16.43 53.87
C THR A 202 -13.67 -17.42 55.02
N THR A 203 -13.21 -18.64 54.76
CA THR A 203 -13.09 -19.66 55.78
C THR A 203 -12.01 -19.13 56.73
N PRO A 204 -12.29 -18.96 58.04
CA PRO A 204 -11.29 -18.53 59.00
C PRO A 204 -10.13 -19.51 58.92
N SER A 205 -8.95 -19.02 58.54
CA SER A 205 -7.74 -19.82 58.51
C SER A 205 -7.42 -20.24 59.95
N ALA A 206 -7.60 -21.54 60.22
CA ALA A 206 -7.13 -22.17 61.43
C ALA A 206 -5.60 -22.00 61.56
N PRO A 207 -5.04 -21.97 62.78
CA PRO A 207 -3.61 -21.78 62.98
C PRO A 207 -2.85 -22.95 62.37
N GLN A 208 -2.06 -22.69 61.33
CA GLN A 208 -1.18 -23.70 60.75
C GLN A 208 -0.02 -23.98 61.71
N SER A 209 -0.15 -25.11 62.39
CA SER A 209 0.92 -25.82 63.07
C SER A 209 2.08 -26.09 62.11
N SER A 210 3.27 -25.73 62.58
CA SER A 210 4.60 -26.12 62.15
C SER A 210 4.68 -27.57 61.63
N ALA A 211 5.04 -27.74 60.35
CA ALA A 211 5.53 -29.00 59.80
C ALA A 211 6.54 -28.77 58.67
N LYS A 212 7.81 -28.99 59.04
CA LYS A 212 8.88 -29.69 58.32
C LYS A 212 9.21 -29.24 56.88
N ALA A 213 10.35 -28.56 56.80
CA ALA A 213 11.11 -28.25 55.60
C ALA A 213 11.25 -29.45 54.65
N ALA A 214 10.65 -29.32 53.46
CA ALA A 214 11.01 -30.09 52.28
C ALA A 214 11.81 -29.18 51.34
N THR A 215 13.02 -29.64 51.01
CA THR A 215 14.01 -28.98 50.17
C THR A 215 13.44 -28.56 48.80
N PRO A 216 13.72 -27.34 48.32
CA PRO A 216 13.27 -26.87 47.01
C PRO A 216 14.01 -27.62 45.90
N LYS A 217 13.28 -28.31 45.03
CA LYS A 217 13.83 -28.78 43.75
C LYS A 217 14.13 -27.57 42.88
N THR A 218 15.41 -27.30 42.71
CA THR A 218 16.01 -26.30 41.83
C THR A 218 15.36 -26.36 40.45
N LYS A 219 14.55 -25.34 40.15
CA LYS A 219 14.03 -25.08 38.82
C LYS A 219 15.22 -24.64 37.98
N THR A 220 15.64 -25.47 37.02
CA THR A 220 16.69 -25.13 36.04
C THR A 220 16.28 -23.85 35.34
N ILE A 221 16.92 -22.76 35.73
CA ILE A 221 16.85 -21.46 35.07
C ILE A 221 17.57 -21.67 33.74
N VAL A 222 16.80 -21.78 32.65
CA VAL A 222 17.36 -21.68 31.30
C VAL A 222 18.04 -20.31 31.23
N PRO A 223 19.35 -20.24 30.93
CA PRO A 223 20.06 -18.98 30.83
C PRO A 223 19.33 -18.08 29.84
N SER A 224 18.90 -16.91 30.32
CA SER A 224 18.44 -15.84 29.45
C SER A 224 19.57 -15.58 28.44
N PRO A 225 19.28 -15.55 27.12
CA PRO A 225 20.31 -15.32 26.12
C PRO A 225 21.01 -14.00 26.44
N ASN A 226 22.35 -14.03 26.42
CA ASN A 226 23.22 -12.90 26.74
C ASN A 226 22.64 -11.58 26.22
N PRO A 227 22.63 -10.50 27.04
CA PRO A 227 22.25 -9.19 26.54
C PRO A 227 23.15 -8.87 25.35
N ALA A 228 22.52 -8.59 24.21
CA ALA A 228 23.22 -8.21 23.00
C ALA A 228 24.17 -7.03 23.31
N PRO A 229 25.38 -7.01 22.72
CA PRO A 229 26.31 -5.92 22.94
C PRO A 229 25.65 -4.57 22.62
N PRO A 230 25.96 -3.50 23.36
CA PRO A 230 25.40 -2.18 23.13
C PRO A 230 25.73 -1.71 21.71
N PHE A 231 24.71 -1.18 21.01
CA PHE A 231 24.81 -0.72 19.63
C PHE A 231 25.81 0.45 19.50
N THR A 232 26.93 0.25 18.80
CA THR A 232 28.01 1.25 18.66
C THR A 232 27.91 2.13 17.40
N THR A 233 26.91 1.92 16.54
CA THR A 233 26.64 2.76 15.37
C THR A 233 25.44 3.67 15.62
N SER A 234 25.65 4.98 15.59
CA SER A 234 24.66 6.00 15.95
C SER A 234 23.68 6.27 14.79
N ILE A 235 22.74 5.36 14.54
CA ILE A 235 21.54 5.72 13.78
C ILE A 235 20.75 6.70 14.64
N HIS A 236 20.58 7.93 14.16
CA HIS A 236 19.78 8.96 14.83
C HIS A 236 18.30 8.75 14.52
N ILE A 237 17.49 8.45 15.53
CA ILE A 237 16.05 8.26 15.37
C ILE A 237 15.32 9.58 15.71
N ARG A 238 14.58 10.14 14.74
CA ARG A 238 13.81 11.38 14.88
C ARG A 238 12.31 11.07 14.89
N GLY A 239 11.63 11.50 15.95
CA GLY A 239 10.20 11.27 16.13
C GLY A 239 9.85 11.22 17.62
N ASP A 240 8.57 10.94 17.89
CA ASP A 240 8.04 10.77 19.24
C ASP A 240 8.59 9.51 19.95
N ALA A 241 8.23 9.32 21.22
CA ALA A 241 8.67 8.16 22.00
C ALA A 241 8.21 6.81 21.39
N ALA A 242 7.02 6.78 20.78
CA ALA A 242 6.51 5.58 20.11
C ALA A 242 7.33 5.24 18.85
N CYS A 243 7.73 6.24 18.07
CA CYS A 243 8.66 6.11 16.95
C CYS A 243 9.98 5.51 17.40
N GLN A 244 10.57 6.07 18.46
CA GLN A 244 11.86 5.62 18.96
C GLN A 244 11.79 4.16 19.43
N SER A 245 10.78 3.81 20.23
CA SER A 245 10.59 2.43 20.70
C SER A 245 10.43 1.44 19.55
N SER A 246 9.48 1.68 18.64
CA SER A 246 9.21 0.77 17.52
C SER A 246 10.40 0.63 16.56
N THR A 247 11.16 1.71 16.33
CA THR A 247 12.36 1.68 15.50
C THR A 247 13.48 0.89 16.17
N LEU A 248 13.69 1.07 17.47
CA LEU A 248 14.68 0.31 18.24
C LEU A 248 14.33 -1.19 18.27
N GLU A 249 13.06 -1.54 18.46
CA GLU A 249 12.60 -2.93 18.40
C GLU A 249 12.85 -3.57 17.03
N ALA A 250 12.57 -2.84 15.94
CA ALA A 250 12.80 -3.32 14.58
C ALA A 250 14.31 -3.50 14.28
N LEU A 251 15.14 -2.54 14.68
CA LEU A 251 16.60 -2.61 14.56
C LEU A 251 17.18 -3.76 15.40
N GLN A 252 16.70 -3.93 16.63
CA GLN A 252 17.10 -5.03 17.50
C GLN A 252 16.75 -6.38 16.88
N LEU A 253 15.54 -6.53 16.32
CA LEU A 253 15.12 -7.75 15.64
C LEU A 253 16.02 -8.09 14.44
N LEU A 254 16.37 -7.10 13.61
CA LEU A 254 17.34 -7.27 12.53
C LEU A 254 18.72 -7.71 13.07
N SER A 255 19.22 -7.04 14.11
CA SER A 255 20.54 -7.35 14.66
C SER A 255 20.65 -8.80 15.18
N GLN A 256 19.57 -9.30 15.78
CA GLN A 256 19.55 -10.64 16.40
C GLN A 256 19.37 -11.76 15.38
N LYS A 257 18.55 -11.55 14.36
CA LYS A 257 18.12 -12.64 13.46
C LYS A 257 18.58 -12.47 12.02
N ALA A 258 18.90 -11.25 11.60
CA ALA A 258 19.23 -10.89 10.22
C ALA A 258 20.50 -10.01 10.17
N ALA A 259 21.57 -10.43 10.86
CA ALA A 259 22.77 -9.63 11.07
C ALA A 259 23.40 -9.05 9.80
N VAL A 260 23.35 -9.77 8.67
CA VAL A 260 23.82 -9.27 7.36
C VAL A 260 23.03 -8.02 6.94
N HIS A 261 21.71 -8.03 7.05
CA HIS A 261 20.86 -6.87 6.74
C HIS A 261 21.06 -5.74 7.73
N TYR A 262 21.17 -6.07 9.02
CA TYR A 262 21.50 -5.08 10.04
C TYR A 262 22.83 -4.36 9.75
N SER A 263 23.85 -5.09 9.31
CA SER A 263 25.15 -4.52 8.95
C SER A 263 25.07 -3.52 7.78
N THR A 264 24.19 -3.79 6.80
CA THR A 264 23.88 -2.86 5.71
C THR A 264 23.18 -1.62 6.24
N VAL A 265 22.17 -1.78 7.10
CA VAL A 265 21.42 -0.67 7.72
C VAL A 265 22.35 0.27 8.46
N VAL A 266 23.20 -0.23 9.36
CA VAL A 266 24.11 0.62 10.15
C VAL A 266 25.20 1.28 9.32
N LYS A 267 25.57 0.69 8.18
CA LYS A 267 26.58 1.25 7.29
C LYS A 267 26.03 2.39 6.43
N TYR A 268 24.78 2.26 5.95
CA TYR A 268 24.25 3.14 4.90
C TYR A 268 23.14 4.09 5.38
N ILE A 269 22.50 3.85 6.53
CA ILE A 269 21.49 4.74 7.11
C ILE A 269 22.08 5.43 8.34
N GLY A 270 22.00 6.77 8.39
CA GLY A 270 22.39 7.53 9.59
C GLY A 270 21.24 8.22 10.30
N ILE A 271 20.10 8.45 9.63
CA ILE A 271 18.88 8.99 10.25
C ILE A 271 17.68 8.12 9.89
N ILE A 272 16.84 7.78 10.87
CA ILE A 272 15.48 7.27 10.65
C ILE A 272 14.51 8.31 11.22
N GLU A 273 13.65 8.88 10.39
CA GLU A 273 12.70 9.93 10.75
C GLU A 273 11.26 9.43 10.58
N CYS A 274 10.48 9.40 11.66
CA CYS A 274 9.07 9.07 11.60
C CYS A 274 8.24 10.30 11.23
N VAL A 275 7.36 10.14 10.25
CA VAL A 275 6.43 11.16 9.77
C VAL A 275 4.99 10.64 9.78
N PRO A 276 3.97 11.50 9.74
CA PRO A 276 2.57 11.03 9.72
C PRO A 276 2.21 10.18 8.49
N SER A 277 2.80 10.45 7.33
CA SER A 277 2.45 9.77 6.07
C SER A 277 3.61 9.68 5.08
N GLY A 278 3.61 8.61 4.29
CA GLY A 278 4.63 8.34 3.26
C GLY A 278 5.91 7.76 3.84
N SER A 279 6.60 6.95 3.04
CA SER A 279 7.89 6.36 3.38
C SER A 279 8.84 6.49 2.20
N GLY A 280 10.13 6.64 2.46
CA GLY A 280 11.13 6.71 1.40
C GLY A 280 12.53 7.03 1.91
N ILE A 281 13.51 6.84 1.03
CA ILE A 281 14.92 6.96 1.34
C ILE A 281 15.55 8.14 0.60
N TYR A 282 16.21 9.03 1.35
CA TYR A 282 16.96 10.17 0.84
C TYR A 282 18.45 9.78 0.78
N ALA A 283 18.79 8.88 -0.14
CA ALA A 283 20.13 8.28 -0.27
C ALA A 283 21.24 9.28 -0.61
N TYR A 284 20.86 10.44 -1.18
CA TYR A 284 21.74 11.54 -1.55
C TYR A 284 22.05 12.51 -0.40
N GLU A 285 21.42 12.35 0.76
CA GLU A 285 21.74 13.15 1.95
C GLU A 285 22.96 12.58 2.68
N SER A 286 23.67 13.44 3.44
CA SER A 286 24.79 13.04 4.29
C SER A 286 24.55 13.53 5.71
N PRO A 287 24.21 12.64 6.67
CA PRO A 287 23.99 11.21 6.48
C PRO A 287 22.70 10.88 5.71
N THR A 288 22.63 9.69 5.12
CA THR A 288 21.38 9.17 4.51
C THR A 288 20.25 9.20 5.52
N ARG A 289 19.09 9.69 5.09
CA ARG A 289 17.86 9.74 5.88
C ARG A 289 16.79 8.82 5.31
N TYR A 290 16.32 7.89 6.13
CA TYR A 290 15.13 7.10 5.88
C TYR A 290 13.93 7.76 6.55
N VAL A 291 12.90 8.10 5.78
CA VAL A 291 11.63 8.61 6.29
C VAL A 291 10.60 7.50 6.30
N VAL A 292 9.87 7.35 7.40
CA VAL A 292 8.87 6.29 7.55
C VAL A 292 7.55 6.81 8.09
N GLY A 293 6.48 6.48 7.38
CA GLY A 293 5.11 6.85 7.72
C GLY A 293 4.47 5.94 8.75
N ASP A 294 3.40 6.42 9.37
CA ASP A 294 2.61 5.65 10.35
C ASP A 294 2.10 4.32 9.80
N ALA A 295 1.68 4.27 8.54
CA ALA A 295 1.17 3.04 7.93
C ALA A 295 2.24 1.92 7.90
N THR A 296 3.50 2.27 7.56
CA THR A 296 4.62 1.33 7.55
C THR A 296 5.01 0.93 8.96
N ARG A 297 5.20 1.92 9.85
CA ARG A 297 5.59 1.71 11.26
C ARG A 297 4.58 0.85 12.02
N ASN A 298 3.29 1.10 11.82
CA ASN A 298 2.20 0.40 12.49
C ASN A 298 1.85 -0.95 11.82
N GLY A 299 2.53 -1.32 10.73
CA GLY A 299 2.44 -2.65 10.11
C GLY A 299 3.03 -3.79 10.97
N GLY A 300 3.59 -3.45 12.13
CA GLY A 300 4.18 -4.37 13.10
C GLY A 300 5.70 -4.46 12.97
N THR A 301 6.38 -4.79 14.08
CA THR A 301 7.85 -4.78 14.21
C THR A 301 8.55 -5.61 13.14
N VAL A 302 7.99 -6.77 12.77
CA VAL A 302 8.53 -7.63 11.70
C VAL A 302 8.47 -6.95 10.34
N TRP A 303 7.33 -6.37 9.98
CA TRP A 303 7.18 -5.66 8.70
C TRP A 303 8.11 -4.47 8.64
N TYR A 304 8.12 -3.66 9.70
CA TYR A 304 8.93 -2.45 9.79
C TYR A 304 10.44 -2.76 9.73
N ALA A 305 10.90 -3.83 10.38
CA ALA A 305 12.26 -4.34 10.22
C ALA A 305 12.59 -4.69 8.75
N GLY A 306 11.66 -5.33 8.05
CA GLY A 306 11.80 -5.61 6.62
C GLY A 306 11.94 -4.36 5.77
N THR A 307 11.14 -3.31 6.03
CA THR A 307 11.22 -2.06 5.24
C THR A 307 12.50 -1.28 5.53
N ILE A 308 13.00 -1.27 6.76
CA ILE A 308 14.33 -0.69 7.05
C ILE A 308 15.43 -1.40 6.25
N ALA A 309 15.39 -2.73 6.15
CA ALA A 309 16.34 -3.49 5.33
C ALA A 309 16.20 -3.21 3.83
N HIS A 310 14.97 -3.06 3.34
CA HIS A 310 14.66 -2.66 1.97
C HIS A 310 15.32 -1.31 1.62
N ASP A 311 15.00 -0.27 2.40
CA ASP A 311 15.45 1.10 2.15
C ASP A 311 16.96 1.28 2.34
N ALA A 312 17.58 0.48 3.22
CA ALA A 312 19.04 0.39 3.30
C ALA A 312 19.67 -0.15 2.01
N GLY A 313 18.97 -1.01 1.27
CA GLY A 313 19.38 -1.50 -0.05
C GLY A 313 19.51 -0.38 -1.08
N HIS A 314 18.53 0.52 -1.15
CA HIS A 314 18.58 1.69 -2.03
C HIS A 314 19.76 2.61 -1.68
N SER A 315 19.97 2.88 -0.39
CA SER A 315 21.11 3.68 0.06
C SER A 315 22.46 3.02 -0.26
N LYS A 316 22.56 1.69 -0.09
CA LYS A 316 23.75 0.92 -0.48
C LYS A 316 24.06 1.09 -1.96
N LEU A 317 23.08 0.88 -2.84
CA LEU A 317 23.29 0.99 -4.29
C LEU A 317 23.75 2.39 -4.71
N TYR A 318 23.14 3.42 -4.13
CA TYR A 318 23.53 4.81 -4.39
C TYR A 318 24.98 5.09 -3.95
N ASN A 319 25.34 4.72 -2.72
CA ASN A 319 26.67 5.00 -2.17
C ASN A 319 27.76 4.14 -2.81
N ASP A 320 27.47 2.88 -3.17
CA ASP A 320 28.42 2.01 -3.88
C ASP A 320 28.72 2.55 -5.29
N TYR A 321 27.72 3.15 -5.97
CA TYR A 321 27.94 3.82 -7.24
C TYR A 321 28.87 5.04 -7.08
N LEU A 322 28.60 5.91 -6.11
CA LEU A 322 29.46 7.08 -5.85
C LEU A 322 30.91 6.67 -5.53
N ALA A 323 31.10 5.60 -4.76
CA ALA A 323 32.41 5.09 -4.42
C ALA A 323 33.18 4.56 -5.65
N SER A 324 32.47 3.95 -6.61
CA SER A 324 33.06 3.41 -7.83
C SER A 324 33.19 4.44 -8.97
N HIS A 325 32.43 5.53 -8.92
CA HIS A 325 32.36 6.57 -9.95
C HIS A 325 32.49 7.96 -9.31
N PRO A 326 33.65 8.29 -8.71
CA PRO A 326 33.82 9.54 -7.99
C PRO A 326 33.57 10.75 -8.89
N GLY A 327 32.71 11.66 -8.42
CA GLY A 327 32.35 12.90 -9.12
C GLY A 327 31.27 12.74 -10.20
N GLN A 328 30.78 11.53 -10.48
CA GLN A 328 29.69 11.32 -11.43
C GLN A 328 28.32 11.35 -10.73
N PRO A 329 27.28 11.92 -11.38
CA PRO A 329 25.92 11.83 -10.86
C PRO A 329 25.44 10.37 -10.88
N VAL A 330 24.72 9.95 -9.84
CA VAL A 330 24.15 8.59 -9.77
C VAL A 330 22.93 8.48 -10.68
N PRO A 331 22.92 7.60 -11.69
CA PRO A 331 21.75 7.37 -12.52
C PRO A 331 20.59 6.79 -11.72
N ASN A 332 19.34 7.19 -12.00
CA ASN A 332 18.17 6.73 -11.26
C ASN A 332 17.97 5.21 -11.35
N ASP A 333 18.24 4.61 -12.51
CA ASP A 333 18.10 3.18 -12.75
C ASP A 333 19.02 2.31 -11.87
N VAL A 334 20.13 2.87 -11.39
CA VAL A 334 21.09 2.18 -10.51
C VAL A 334 20.53 1.93 -9.11
N TRP A 335 19.72 2.84 -8.57
CA TRP A 335 19.31 2.78 -7.17
C TRP A 335 17.81 2.87 -6.93
N ILE A 336 17.00 3.40 -7.86
CA ILE A 336 15.52 3.43 -7.79
C ILE A 336 14.85 2.84 -9.05
N GLY A 337 15.64 2.23 -9.94
CA GLY A 337 15.14 1.53 -11.12
C GLY A 337 14.55 0.17 -10.80
N GLU A 338 13.98 -0.47 -11.82
CA GLU A 338 13.41 -1.82 -11.74
C GLU A 338 14.39 -2.85 -11.15
N SER A 339 15.63 -2.88 -11.64
CA SER A 339 16.65 -3.82 -11.15
C SER A 339 17.02 -3.54 -9.68
N ALA A 340 17.12 -2.26 -9.31
CA ALA A 340 17.39 -1.84 -7.94
C ALA A 340 16.25 -2.24 -6.99
N GLU A 341 15.00 -2.01 -7.38
CA GLU A 341 13.80 -2.38 -6.64
C GLU A 341 13.71 -3.90 -6.43
N VAL A 342 13.93 -4.70 -7.49
CA VAL A 342 13.98 -6.16 -7.36
C VAL A 342 15.08 -6.59 -6.39
N SER A 343 16.26 -5.98 -6.44
CA SER A 343 17.35 -6.26 -5.50
C SER A 343 16.96 -5.89 -4.05
N CYS A 344 16.33 -4.74 -3.83
CA CYS A 344 15.92 -4.27 -2.50
C CYS A 344 14.78 -5.12 -1.93
N LEU A 345 13.80 -5.53 -2.75
CA LEU A 345 12.75 -6.46 -2.35
C LEU A 345 13.28 -7.86 -2.03
N ASN A 346 14.27 -8.35 -2.76
CA ASN A 346 14.92 -9.63 -2.40
C ASN A 346 15.64 -9.53 -1.05
N ALA A 347 16.31 -8.40 -0.77
CA ALA A 347 16.90 -8.15 0.54
C ALA A 347 15.83 -8.10 1.65
N GLN A 348 14.70 -7.42 1.40
CA GLN A 348 13.56 -7.40 2.30
C GLN A 348 12.99 -8.80 2.55
N TYR A 349 12.80 -9.61 1.51
CA TYR A 349 12.27 -10.97 1.61
C TYR A 349 13.20 -11.85 2.45
N ASP A 350 14.51 -11.82 2.19
CA ASP A 350 15.49 -12.58 2.97
C ASP A 350 15.55 -12.11 4.43
N ALA A 351 15.48 -10.80 4.69
CA ALA A 351 15.39 -10.25 6.05
C ALA A 351 14.14 -10.75 6.77
N LEU A 352 12.96 -10.61 6.14
CA LEU A 352 11.67 -11.07 6.67
C LEU A 352 11.69 -12.57 6.97
N THR A 353 12.28 -13.37 6.08
CA THR A 353 12.42 -14.82 6.25
C THR A 353 13.23 -15.13 7.51
N LYS A 354 14.39 -14.49 7.67
CA LYS A 354 15.30 -14.68 8.81
C LYS A 354 14.70 -14.23 10.13
N ILE A 355 13.96 -13.12 10.15
CA ILE A 355 13.36 -12.61 11.40
C ILE A 355 12.08 -13.36 11.83
N GLY A 356 11.56 -14.26 10.97
CA GLY A 356 10.41 -15.12 11.24
C GLY A 356 9.07 -14.49 10.85
N ALA A 357 9.02 -13.83 9.70
CA ALA A 357 7.79 -13.25 9.18
C ALA A 357 6.73 -14.31 8.85
N SER A 358 5.46 -13.88 8.87
CA SER A 358 4.36 -14.76 8.45
C SER A 358 4.44 -15.06 6.96
N GLN A 359 3.93 -16.22 6.54
CA GLN A 359 3.86 -16.57 5.12
C GLN A 359 3.13 -15.51 4.31
N TYR A 360 2.09 -14.88 4.87
CA TYR A 360 1.37 -13.78 4.24
C TYR A 360 2.28 -12.60 3.86
N GLN A 361 3.21 -12.20 4.74
CA GLN A 361 4.15 -11.11 4.46
C GLN A 361 5.19 -11.51 3.40
N LEU A 362 5.65 -12.76 3.44
CA LEU A 362 6.56 -13.30 2.44
C LEU A 362 5.89 -13.35 1.06
N ASP A 363 4.67 -13.88 0.99
CA ASP A 363 3.87 -13.93 -0.24
C ASP A 363 3.60 -12.55 -0.80
N TYR A 364 3.33 -11.56 0.07
CA TYR A 364 3.16 -10.17 -0.34
C TYR A 364 4.41 -9.65 -1.05
N VAL A 365 5.59 -9.73 -0.42
CA VAL A 365 6.85 -9.24 -1.03
C VAL A 365 7.16 -9.99 -2.32
N GLN A 366 6.97 -11.31 -2.34
CA GLN A 366 7.17 -12.11 -3.56
C GLN A 366 6.24 -11.68 -4.69
N ASN A 367 4.98 -11.37 -4.38
CA ASN A 367 4.03 -10.86 -5.36
C ASN A 367 4.41 -9.45 -5.85
N VAL A 368 4.92 -8.58 -4.97
CA VAL A 368 5.42 -7.25 -5.35
C VAL A 368 6.61 -7.35 -6.31
N ILE A 369 7.55 -8.28 -6.08
CA ILE A 369 8.65 -8.60 -6.99
C ILE A 369 8.12 -8.97 -8.38
N ASN A 370 7.07 -9.80 -8.44
CA ASN A 370 6.55 -10.36 -9.69
C ASN A 370 5.61 -9.41 -10.47
N THR A 371 5.03 -8.41 -9.82
CA THR A 371 3.99 -7.54 -10.42
C THR A 371 4.53 -6.26 -11.02
N GLN A 372 5.86 -6.07 -10.99
CA GLN A 372 6.54 -4.85 -11.44
C GLN A 372 5.90 -3.58 -10.86
N TYR A 373 5.57 -3.58 -9.57
CA TYR A 373 4.85 -2.46 -8.93
C TYR A 373 5.54 -1.09 -9.12
N TYR A 374 6.86 -1.09 -9.29
CA TYR A 374 7.70 0.08 -9.60
C TYR A 374 7.44 0.70 -10.98
N SER A 375 6.77 -0.02 -11.89
CA SER A 375 6.35 0.50 -13.20
C SER A 375 5.11 1.40 -13.12
N ILE A 376 4.45 1.47 -11.96
CA ILE A 376 3.27 2.31 -11.76
C ILE A 376 3.72 3.78 -11.69
N PRO A 377 3.16 4.67 -12.53
CA PRO A 377 3.42 6.11 -12.48
C PRO A 377 3.23 6.68 -11.07
N TYR A 378 4.07 7.65 -10.67
CA TYR A 378 4.10 8.17 -9.30
C TYR A 378 2.74 8.71 -8.83
N ASP A 379 2.00 9.37 -9.71
CA ASP A 379 0.64 9.90 -9.49
C ASP A 379 -0.43 8.80 -9.29
N GLN A 380 -0.09 7.55 -9.58
CA GLN A 380 -0.94 6.38 -9.40
C GLN A 380 -0.53 5.52 -8.19
N ARG A 381 0.56 5.89 -7.50
CA ARG A 381 1.00 5.27 -6.25
C ARG A 381 0.20 5.91 -5.11
N TRP A 382 -0.57 5.11 -4.39
CA TRP A 382 -1.45 5.59 -3.30
C TRP A 382 -0.93 5.25 -1.91
N TRP A 383 0.26 4.62 -1.84
CA TRP A 383 0.92 4.17 -0.62
C TRP A 383 2.00 5.15 -0.15
#